data_AF-A0A7C3SBR8-F1
#
_entry.id   AF-A0A7C3SBR8-F1
#
_cell.length_a   1.000
_cell.length_b   1.000
_cell.length_c   1.000
_cell.angle_alpha   90.00
_cell.angle_beta   90.00
_cell.angle_gamma   90.00
#
_symmetry.space_group_name_H-M   'P 1'
#
loop_
_entity.id
_entity.type
_entity.pdbx_description
1 polymer ?
#
loop_
_entity_poly.entity_id
_entity_poly.type
_entity_poly.pdbx_seq_one_letter_code
_entity_poly.pdbx_strand_id
1 'polypeptide(L)' 'MWRILTATAIITMILISVGMMLQRTTAQRRQPTVQGMGILHAPDFPPGVQWLNTDRPLSLKALRGKFVLLDFWTYC' A
#
# COMPACT_ATOMS: atom_id res chain seq x y z
N MET A 1 48.50 -22.64 2.43
CA MET A 1 47.77 -22.29 1.18
C MET A 1 46.24 -22.42 1.34
N TRP A 2 45.70 -23.62 1.59
CA TRP A 2 44.24 -23.89 1.68
C TRP A 2 43.47 -23.05 2.73
N ARG A 3 44.07 -22.83 3.91
CA ARG A 3 43.44 -22.07 5.02
C ARG A 3 43.13 -20.61 4.70
N ILE A 4 43.89 -20.00 3.78
CA ILE A 4 43.69 -18.60 3.36
C ILE A 4 42.50 -18.53 2.41
N LEU A 5 42.39 -19.48 1.47
CA LEU A 5 41.28 -19.57 0.51
C LEU A 5 39.94 -19.83 1.21
N THR A 6 39.92 -20.66 2.25
CA THR A 6 38.69 -20.90 3.04
C THR A 6 38.27 -19.66 3.83
N ALA A 7 39.23 -18.89 4.35
CA ALA A 7 38.93 -17.68 5.12
C ALA A 7 38.34 -16.58 4.24
N THR A 8 38.87 -16.38 3.04
CA THR A 8 38.34 -15.37 2.10
C THR A 8 36.93 -15.69 1.63
N ALA A 9 36.62 -16.98 1.40
CA ALA A 9 35.28 -17.40 0.99
C ALA A 9 34.22 -17.19 2.09
N ILE A 10 34.60 -17.41 3.36
CA ILE A 10 33.70 -17.18 4.50
C ILE A 10 33.43 -15.68 4.66
N ILE A 11 34.45 -14.83 4.54
CA ILE A 11 34.31 -13.38 4.67
C ILE A 11 33.38 -12.82 3.58
N THR A 12 33.54 -13.24 2.32
CA THR A 12 32.67 -12.75 1.24
C THR A 12 31.23 -13.23 1.40
N MET A 13 31.01 -14.46 1.88
CA MET A 13 29.67 -14.95 2.19
C MET A 13 29.00 -14.16 3.33
N ILE A 14 29.76 -13.80 4.37
CA ILE A 14 29.27 -12.97 5.47
C ILE A 14 28.93 -11.55 4.96
N LEU A 15 29.78 -10.95 4.12
CA LEU A 15 29.53 -9.63 3.56
C LEU A 15 28.27 -9.59 2.67
N ILE A 16 28.05 -10.61 1.84
CA ILE A 16 26.85 -10.72 0.99
C ILE A 16 25.59 -10.91 1.85
N SER A 17 25.65 -11.76 2.87
CA SER A 17 24.50 -12.01 3.75
C SER A 17 24.14 -10.80 4.62
N VAL A 18 25.14 -10.09 5.15
CA VAL A 18 24.94 -8.82 5.88
C VAL A 18 24.38 -7.75 4.96
N GLY A 19 24.90 -7.64 3.73
CA GLY A 19 24.36 -6.74 2.70
C GLY A 19 22.90 -7.02 2.36
N MET A 20 22.54 -8.30 2.18
CA MET A 20 21.15 -8.73 1.94
C MET A 20 20.24 -8.51 3.17
N MET A 21 20.77 -8.66 4.39
CA MET A 21 20.02 -8.41 5.62
C MET A 21 19.70 -6.92 5.80
N LEU A 22 20.66 -6.04 5.47
CA LEU A 22 20.47 -4.59 5.51
C LEU A 22 19.46 -4.09 4.46
N GLN A 23 19.29 -4.79 3.35
CA GLN A 23 18.28 -4.45 2.33
C GLN A 23 16.84 -4.75 2.78
N ARG A 24 16.65 -5.70 3.71
CA ARG A 24 15.31 -6.08 4.20
C ARG A 24 14.65 -4.99 5.06
N THR A 25 15.42 -4.05 5.62
CA THR A 25 14.88 -2.99 6.49
C THR A 25 14.40 -1.75 5.72
N THR A 26 15.01 -1.41 4.59
CA THR A 26 14.62 -0.23 3.77
C THR A 26 13.48 -0.55 2.80
N ALA A 27 13.38 -1.80 2.35
CA ALA A 27 12.30 -2.30 1.50
C ALA A 27 11.19 -3.00 2.31
N GLN A 28 10.98 -2.61 3.58
CA GLN A 28 9.81 -3.03 4.34
C GLN A 28 8.57 -2.37 3.73
N ARG A 29 7.99 -3.12 2.78
CA ARG A 29 6.63 -3.00 2.27
C ARG A 29 5.74 -2.44 3.37
N ARG A 30 5.22 -1.22 3.19
CA ARG A 30 4.08 -0.75 3.96
C ARG A 30 2.95 -1.74 3.71
N GLN A 31 2.87 -2.77 4.53
CA GLN A 31 1.71 -3.61 4.60
C GLN A 31 0.61 -2.65 5.08
N PRO A 32 -0.46 -2.42 4.29
CA PRO A 32 -1.61 -1.74 4.84
C PRO A 32 -2.09 -2.63 5.98
N THR A 33 -1.78 -2.23 7.21
CA THR A 33 -2.39 -2.80 8.38
C THR A 33 -3.86 -2.46 8.25
N VAL A 34 -4.66 -3.38 7.70
CA VAL A 34 -6.11 -3.34 7.85
C VAL A 34 -6.37 -3.65 9.33
N GLN A 35 -6.11 -2.65 10.17
CA GLN A 35 -6.46 -2.64 11.58
C GLN A 35 -7.97 -2.44 11.64
N GLY A 36 -8.67 -3.56 11.74
CA GLY A 36 -10.11 -3.60 11.90
C GLY A 36 -10.68 -4.77 11.14
N MET A 37 -10.84 -5.90 11.81
CA MET A 37 -11.72 -6.99 11.38
C MET A 37 -13.21 -6.58 11.54
N GLY A 38 -13.54 -5.36 11.13
CA GLY A 38 -14.85 -4.72 11.26
C GLY A 38 -15.29 -4.11 9.93
N ILE A 39 -16.57 -3.78 9.83
CA ILE A 39 -17.14 -3.14 8.63
C ILE A 39 -16.54 -1.73 8.52
N LEU A 40 -15.56 -1.57 7.63
CA LEU A 40 -15.05 -0.24 7.29
C LEU A 40 -16.03 0.40 6.30
N HIS A 41 -16.81 1.36 6.79
CA HIS A 41 -17.68 2.15 5.93
C HIS A 41 -16.87 3.10 5.07
N ALA A 42 -17.27 3.26 3.80
CA ALA A 42 -16.69 4.28 2.94
C ALA A 42 -16.94 5.67 3.54
N PRO A 43 -15.94 6.59 3.48
CA PRO A 43 -16.14 7.97 3.88
C PRO A 43 -17.10 8.67 2.92
N ASP A 44 -17.82 9.67 3.41
CA ASP A 44 -18.71 10.46 2.55
C ASP A 44 -17.92 11.39 1.60
N PHE A 45 -18.60 11.93 0.60
CA PHE A 45 -17.98 12.86 -0.34
C PHE A 45 -17.68 14.22 0.33
N PRO A 46 -16.55 14.86 0.01
CA PRO A 46 -16.20 16.16 0.58
C PRO A 46 -17.20 17.25 0.15
N PRO A 47 -17.45 18.25 1.02
CA PRO A 47 -18.35 19.35 0.70
C PRO A 47 -17.75 20.27 -0.37
N GLY A 48 -18.61 20.96 -1.13
CA GLY A 48 -18.20 21.99 -2.09
C GLY A 48 -17.61 21.48 -3.41
N VAL A 49 -17.61 20.18 -3.66
CA VAL A 49 -17.22 19.64 -4.97
C VAL A 49 -18.32 19.85 -6.01
N GLN A 50 -17.91 20.14 -7.25
CA GLN A 50 -18.83 20.23 -8.37
C GLN A 50 -19.20 18.83 -8.87
N TRP A 51 -20.48 18.62 -9.08
CA TRP A 51 -21.02 17.38 -9.62
C TRP A 51 -21.46 17.59 -11.06
N LEU A 52 -21.27 16.55 -11.87
CA LEU A 52 -21.77 16.49 -13.24
C LEU A 52 -22.85 15.39 -13.32
N ASN A 53 -23.77 15.51 -14.27
CA ASN A 53 -24.85 14.55 -14.54
C ASN A 53 -25.86 14.31 -13.39
N THR A 54 -25.99 15.27 -12.47
CA THR A 54 -26.97 15.26 -11.38
C THR A 54 -27.43 16.69 -11.09
N ASP A 55 -28.66 16.84 -10.62
CA ASP A 55 -29.27 18.11 -10.23
C ASP A 55 -28.79 18.61 -8.86
N ARG A 56 -28.21 17.72 -8.04
CA ARG A 56 -27.75 18.02 -6.68
C ARG A 56 -26.53 17.17 -6.27
N PRO A 57 -25.75 17.62 -5.27
CA PRO A 57 -24.67 16.82 -4.71
C PRO A 57 -25.13 15.47 -4.16
N LEU A 58 -24.30 14.44 -4.32
CA LEU A 58 -24.54 13.11 -3.77
C LEU A 58 -23.93 12.95 -2.37
N SER A 59 -24.53 12.07 -1.57
CA SER A 59 -23.97 11.57 -0.31
C SER A 59 -24.14 10.06 -0.22
N LEU A 60 -23.25 9.37 0.49
CA LEU A 60 -23.37 7.92 0.68
C LEU A 60 -24.64 7.53 1.44
N LYS A 61 -25.14 8.41 2.33
CA LYS A 61 -26.42 8.21 3.01
C LYS A 61 -27.59 8.14 2.03
N ALA A 62 -27.61 9.00 1.01
CA ALA A 62 -28.67 9.03 0.00
C ALA A 62 -28.63 7.82 -0.94
N LEU A 63 -27.50 7.11 -1.02
CA LEU A 63 -27.30 5.95 -1.89
C LEU A 63 -27.50 4.60 -1.18
N ARG A 64 -27.88 4.59 0.11
CA ARG A 64 -28.12 3.35 0.86
C ARG A 64 -29.16 2.47 0.16
N GLY A 65 -28.93 1.16 0.18
CA GLY A 65 -29.77 0.17 -0.50
C GLY A 65 -29.46 -0.02 -1.98
N LYS A 66 -28.45 0.68 -2.53
CA LYS A 66 -27.91 0.45 -3.87
C LYS A 66 -26.51 -0.11 -3.79
N PHE A 67 -26.13 -0.90 -4.79
CA PHE A 67 -24.72 -1.16 -5.07
C PHE A 67 -24.12 0.09 -5.70
N VAL A 68 -23.04 0.59 -5.12
CA VAL A 68 -22.34 1.81 -5.56
C VAL A 68 -20.93 1.43 -5.98
N LEU A 69 -20.59 1.73 -7.23
CA LEU A 69 -19.22 1.61 -7.75
C LEU A 69 -18.59 3.00 -7.75
N LEU A 70 -17.43 3.13 -7.09
CA LEU A 70 -16.58 4.32 -7.18
C LEU A 70 -15.47 4.03 -8.17
N ASP A 71 -15.47 4.77 -9.29
CA ASP A 71 -14.44 4.70 -10.32
C ASP A 71 -13.55 5.94 -10.24
N PHE A 72 -12.26 5.74 -9.98
CA PHE A 72 -11.28 6.83 -9.84
C PHE A 72 -10.50 6.96 -11.14
N TRP A 73 -10.81 7.99 -11.92
CA TRP A 73 -10.24 8.20 -13.25
C TRP A 73 -9.93 9.67 -13.51
N THR A 74 -9.21 9.91 -14.60
CA THR A 74 -8.89 11.24 -15.14
C THR A 74 -9.03 11.22 -16.66
N TYR A 75 -9.30 12.38 -17.27
CA TYR A 75 -9.47 12.52 -18.71
C TYR A 75 -8.14 12.51 -19.50
N CYS A 76 -7.01 12.64 -18.81
CA CYS A 76 -5.67 12.77 -19.41
C CYS A 76 -5.04 11.43 -19.77
#